data_AF-A0A8X6U303-F1
#
_entry.id   AF-A0A8X6U303-F1
#
_cell.length_a   1.000
_cell.length_b   1.000
_cell.length_c   1.000
_cell.angle_alpha   90.00
_cell.angle_beta   90.00
_cell.angle_gamma   90.00
#
_symmetry.space_group_name_H-M   'P 1'
#
loop_
_entity.id
_entity.type
_entity.pdbx_description
1 polymer ?
#
loop_
_entity_poly.entity_id
_entity_poly.type
_entity_poly.pdbx_seq_one_letter_code
_entity_poly.pdbx_strand_id
1 'polypeptide(L)'
;WEPAVHKHRRTLLKSIFIYKKHRVQYEFRTYFRLFELKHITGSTADTYLEYIQRNLPEGVGMKVTKTRLEKFPEHIANYVPEKKTTNQDISRKKTEL
;
A
#
# COMPACT_ATOMS: atom_id res chain seq x y z
N TRP A 1 9.48 -5.72 -8.05
CA TRP A 1 9.96 -4.33 -7.99
C TRP A 1 10.41 -4.06 -6.57
N GLU A 2 11.64 -3.60 -6.37
CA GLU A 2 12.13 -3.25 -5.04
C GLU A 2 12.30 -1.73 -4.94
N PRO A 3 11.79 -1.09 -3.88
CA PRO A 3 11.94 0.35 -3.70
C PRO A 3 13.41 0.74 -3.49
N ALA A 4 13.78 1.91 -4.01
CA ALA A 4 15.13 2.42 -3.90
C ALA A 4 15.54 2.68 -2.44
N VAL A 5 16.83 2.44 -2.14
CA VAL A 5 17.40 2.69 -0.82
C VAL A 5 17.34 4.18 -0.49
N HIS A 6 16.78 4.51 0.67
CA HIS A 6 16.77 5.89 1.15
C HIS A 6 18.07 6.21 1.88
N LYS A 7 18.80 7.21 1.40
CA LYS A 7 20.09 7.65 1.95
C LYS A 7 19.96 9.07 2.48
N HIS A 8 20.12 9.24 3.79
CA HIS A 8 20.07 10.54 4.44
C HIS A 8 21.44 10.89 4.99
N ARG A 9 21.99 12.03 4.55
CA ARG A 9 23.35 12.48 4.91
C ARG A 9 23.31 13.73 5.77
N ARG A 10 24.12 13.75 6.81
CA ARG A 10 24.31 14.93 7.68
C ARG A 10 25.79 15.23 7.82
N THR A 11 26.15 16.48 7.56
CA THR A 11 27.54 16.94 7.66
C THR A 11 27.70 17.83 8.88
N LEU A 12 28.41 17.33 9.89
CA LEU A 12 28.66 18.03 11.15
C LEU A 12 30.07 18.61 11.18
N LEU A 13 30.31 19.54 12.11
CA LEU A 13 31.66 19.97 12.44
C LEU A 13 32.40 18.81 13.12
N LYS A 14 33.69 18.66 12.83
CA LYS A 14 34.52 17.65 13.51
C LYS A 14 34.83 18.06 14.95
N SER A 15 34.99 19.36 15.20
CA SER A 15 35.23 19.95 16.52
C SER A 15 33.97 20.61 17.06
N ILE A 16 33.87 20.68 18.39
CA ILE A 16 32.76 21.30 19.12
C ILE A 16 32.70 22.82 18.84
N PHE A 17 33.83 23.49 18.59
CA PHE A 17 33.87 24.96 18.48
C PHE A 17 34.87 25.48 17.41
N ILE A 18 34.51 26.61 16.76
CA ILE A 18 35.26 27.45 15.80
C ILE A 18 35.74 26.80 14.49
N TYR A 19 36.13 25.52 14.47
CA TYR A 19 36.81 24.92 13.31
C TYR A 19 35.85 24.48 12.19
N LYS A 20 35.41 25.43 11.36
CA LYS A 20 34.46 25.21 10.24
C LYS A 20 35.00 24.37 9.07
N LYS A 21 36.31 24.43 8.80
CA LYS A 21 36.96 23.78 7.65
C LYS A 21 36.94 22.25 7.76
N HIS A 22 37.03 21.70 8.96
CA HIS A 22 37.06 20.26 9.19
C HIS A 22 35.66 19.74 9.52
N ARG A 23 35.11 18.93 8.62
CA ARG A 23 33.74 18.39 8.74
C ARG A 23 33.74 16.87 8.62
N VAL A 24 32.75 16.25 9.26
CA VAL A 24 32.50 14.81 9.19
C VAL A 24 31.13 14.59 8.55
N GLN A 25 31.06 13.65 7.61
CA GLN A 25 29.80 13.26 6.97
C GLN A 25 29.30 11.96 7.58
N TYR A 26 28.08 11.98 8.13
CA TYR A 26 27.35 10.81 8.57
C TYR A 26 26.29 10.45 7.54
N GLU A 27 26.05 9.15 7.35
CA GLU A 27 25.02 8.65 6.45
C GLU A 27 24.16 7.61 7.15
N PHE A 28 22.85 7.78 7.06
CA PHE A 28 21.85 6.79 7.46
C PHE A 28 21.29 6.16 6.19
N ARG A 29 21.36 4.83 6.09
CA ARG A 29 20.83 4.07 4.95
C ARG A 29 19.64 3.25 5.41
N THR A 30 18.49 3.49 4.81
CA THR A 30 17.27 2.70 5.05
C THR A 30 17.03 1.81 3.84
N TYR A 31 17.18 0.50 4.05
CA TYR A 31 16.89 -0.52 3.06
C TYR A 31 15.46 -0.99 3.22
N PHE A 32 14.77 -1.19 2.11
CA PHE A 32 13.38 -1.60 2.10
C PHE A 32 13.24 -2.95 1.39
N ARG A 33 12.38 -3.80 1.92
CA ARG A 33 11.92 -5.03 1.29
C ARG A 33 10.40 -5.00 1.23
N LEU A 34 9.84 -5.40 0.09
CA LEU A 34 8.41 -5.40 -0.15
C LEU A 34 7.92 -6.84 -0.32
N PHE A 35 6.93 -7.21 0.48
CA PHE A 35 6.23 -8.49 0.36
C PHE A 35 4.79 -8.22 -0.05
N GLU A 36 4.39 -8.74 -1.21
CA GLU A 36 3.02 -8.63 -1.70
C GLU A 36 2.32 -9.98 -1.55
N LEU A 37 1.33 -10.04 -0.65
CA LEU A 37 0.48 -11.21 -0.46
C LEU A 37 -0.86 -10.97 -1.15
N LYS A 38 -1.26 -11.90 -2.02
CA LYS A 38 -2.53 -11.83 -2.76
C LYS A 38 -3.49 -12.91 -2.25
N HIS A 39 -4.78 -12.61 -2.32
CA HIS A 39 -5.87 -13.57 -2.02
C HIS A 39 -5.80 -14.18 -0.61
N ILE A 40 -5.61 -13.35 0.41
CA ILE A 40 -5.62 -13.78 1.82
C ILE A 40 -6.94 -13.37 2.50
N THR A 41 -7.41 -14.23 3.40
CA THR A 41 -8.53 -13.91 4.29
C THR A 41 -8.04 -13.17 5.53
N GLY A 42 -8.96 -12.53 6.27
CA GLY A 42 -8.62 -11.79 7.48
C GLY A 42 -7.92 -12.65 8.53
N SER A 43 -8.48 -13.82 8.85
CA SER A 43 -7.89 -14.73 9.85
C SER A 43 -6.49 -15.21 9.47
N THR A 44 -6.29 -15.60 8.21
CA THR A 44 -4.97 -16.04 7.72
C THR A 44 -3.95 -14.90 7.77
N ALA A 45 -4.36 -13.67 7.41
CA ALA A 45 -3.49 -12.50 7.49
C ALA A 45 -3.08 -12.21 8.94
N ASP A 46 -3.99 -12.34 9.89
CA ASP A 46 -3.72 -12.07 11.30
C ASP A 46 -2.78 -13.12 11.92
N THR A 47 -3.00 -14.42 11.65
CA THR A 47 -2.07 -15.48 12.08
C THR A 47 -0.68 -15.31 11.48
N TYR A 48 -0.61 -14.95 10.20
CA TYR A 48 0.68 -14.72 9.52
C TYR A 48 1.44 -13.53 10.12
N LEU A 49 0.74 -12.42 10.35
CA LEU A 49 1.33 -11.22 10.95
C LEU A 49 1.75 -11.45 12.39
N GLU A 50 1.00 -12.24 13.17
CA GLU A 50 1.39 -12.60 14.52
C GLU A 50 2.78 -13.25 14.54
N TYR A 51 3.00 -14.24 13.67
CA TYR A 51 4.29 -14.93 13.60
C TYR A 51 5.42 -13.97 13.18
N ILE A 52 5.22 -13.16 12.14
CA ILE A 52 6.26 -12.25 11.67
C ILE A 52 6.61 -11.19 12.70
N GLN A 53 5.61 -10.60 13.35
CA GLN A 53 5.83 -9.53 14.33
C GLN A 53 6.59 -10.04 15.55
N ARG A 54 6.30 -11.27 16.00
CA ARG A 54 7.03 -11.90 17.10
C ARG A 54 8.50 -12.18 16.78
N ASN A 55 8.83 -12.39 15.50
CA ASN A 55 10.17 -12.73 15.05
C ASN A 55 10.90 -11.56 14.35
N LEU A 56 10.40 -10.33 14.48
CA LEU A 56 11.02 -9.17 13.84
C LEU A 56 12.32 -8.80 14.58
N PRO A 57 13.47 -8.73 13.88
CA PRO A 57 14.75 -8.43 14.51
C PRO A 57 14.85 -6.95 14.92
N GLU A 58 15.75 -6.68 15.87
CA GLU A 58 16.03 -5.32 16.33
C GLU A 58 16.58 -4.44 15.20
N GLY A 59 16.15 -3.17 15.18
CA GLY A 59 16.56 -2.21 14.14
C GLY A 59 15.82 -2.35 12.81
N VAL A 60 14.83 -3.26 12.70
CA VAL A 60 13.94 -3.37 11.54
C VAL A 60 12.54 -2.89 11.88
N GLY A 61 12.01 -1.96 11.07
CA GLY A 61 10.62 -1.53 11.16
C GLY A 61 9.76 -2.17 10.07
N MET A 62 8.56 -2.64 10.44
CA MET A 62 7.59 -3.18 9.49
C MET A 62 6.39 -2.24 9.32
N LYS A 63 6.05 -1.90 8.07
CA LYS A 63 4.80 -1.21 7.70
C LYS A 63 3.88 -2.19 6.99
N VAL A 64 2.67 -2.36 7.51
CA VAL A 64 1.65 -3.25 6.95
C VAL A 64 0.53 -2.43 6.34
N THR A 65 0.25 -2.63 5.05
CA THR A 65 -0.91 -2.04 4.36
C THR A 65 -1.91 -3.15 4.08
N LYS A 66 -3.09 -3.11 4.71
CA LYS A 66 -4.17 -4.08 4.48
C LYS A 66 -5.19 -3.48 3.51
N THR A 67 -5.45 -4.17 2.40
CA THR A 67 -6.52 -3.79 1.46
C THR A 67 -7.68 -4.76 1.64
N ARG A 68 -8.84 -4.27 2.08
CA ARG A 68 -10.04 -5.09 2.29
C ARG A 68 -10.91 -5.09 1.04
N LEU A 69 -11.43 -6.25 0.69
CA LEU A 69 -12.49 -6.37 -0.32
C LEU A 69 -13.84 -6.17 0.38
N GLU A 70 -14.60 -5.18 -0.08
CA GLU A 70 -15.93 -4.87 0.43
C GLU A 70 -16.96 -4.98 -0.69
N LYS A 71 -18.19 -5.33 -0.30
CA LYS A 71 -19.32 -5.31 -1.23
C LYS A 71 -19.71 -3.87 -1.49
N PHE A 72 -20.40 -3.65 -2.60
CA PHE A 72 -20.98 -2.34 -2.89
C PHE A 72 -21.96 -1.96 -1.77
N PRO A 73 -21.92 -0.72 -1.23
CA PRO A 73 -22.81 -0.31 -0.15
C PRO A 73 -24.28 -0.34 -0.57
N GLU A 74 -25.14 -0.87 0.29
CA GLU A 74 -26.57 -1.09 0.00
C GLU A 74 -27.32 0.22 -0.32
N HIS A 75 -27.00 1.30 0.40
CA HIS A 75 -27.65 2.59 0.23
C HIS A 75 -27.36 3.24 -1.13
N ILE A 76 -26.22 2.93 -1.75
CA ILE A 76 -25.88 3.41 -3.10
C ILE A 76 -26.50 2.49 -4.15
N ALA A 77 -26.55 1.18 -3.88
CA ALA A 77 -27.14 0.20 -4.80
C ALA A 77 -28.61 0.53 -5.10
N ASN A 78 -29.36 0.91 -4.06
CA ASN A 78 -30.79 1.22 -4.16
C ASN A 78 -31.09 2.57 -4.82
N TYR A 79 -30.08 3.46 -4.97
CA TYR A 79 -30.27 4.78 -5.59
C TYR A 79 -30.14 4.74 -7.11
N VAL A 80 -29.71 3.63 -7.71
CA VAL A 80 -29.70 3.51 -9.17
C VAL A 80 -31.16 3.33 -9.61
N PRO A 81 -31.82 4.35 -10.21
CA PRO A 81 -33.13 4.11 -10.78
C PRO A 81 -32.95 3.06 -11.87
N GLU A 82 -33.69 1.96 -11.77
CA GLU A 82 -33.74 0.96 -12.82
C GLU A 82 -33.99 1.69 -14.15
N LYS A 83 -33.02 1.67 -15.06
CA LYS A 83 -33.28 2.04 -16.44
C LYS A 83 -34.27 1.00 -16.94
N LYS A 84 -35.55 1.39 -17.02
CA LYS A 84 -36.58 0.59 -17.68
C LYS A 84 -36.08 0.31 -19.09
N THR A 85 -35.57 -0.88 -19.35
CA THR A 85 -35.32 -1.36 -20.70
C THR A 85 -36.69 -1.48 -21.35
N THR A 86 -37.12 -0.43 -22.03
CA THR A 86 -38.40 -0.42 -22.74
C THR A 86 -38.36 -1.55 -23.77
N ASN A 87 -39.34 -2.46 -23.71
CA ASN A 87 -39.50 -3.60 -24.64
C ASN A 87 -39.59 -3.21 -26.15
N GLN A 88 -39.52 -1.91 -26.47
CA GLN A 88 -39.52 -1.38 -27.84
C GLN A 88 -38.21 -1.67 -28.61
N ASP A 89 -37.09 -1.92 -27.93
CA ASP A 89 -35.81 -2.18 -28.62
C ASP A 89 -35.68 -3.62 -29.18
N ILE A 90 -36.51 -4.57 -28.69
CA ILE A 90 -36.55 -5.95 -29.19
C ILE A 90 -37.34 -6.05 -30.51
N SER A 91 -38.34 -5.19 -30.72
CA SER A 91 -39.17 -5.19 -31.95
C SER A 91 -38.40 -4.74 -33.20
N ARG A 92 -37.38 -3.87 -33.06
CA ARG A 92 -36.57 -3.41 -34.20
C ARG A 92 -35.62 -4.49 -34.72
N LYS A 93 -35.06 -5.32 -33.83
CA LYS A 93 -34.16 -6.42 -34.22
C LYS A 93 -34.85 -7.57 -34.96
N LYS A 94 -36.18 -7.69 -34.89
CA LYS A 94 -36.93 -8.76 -35.55
C LYS A 94 -37.37 -8.43 -36.98
N THR A 95 -37.16 -7.20 -37.44
CA THR A 95 -37.56 -6.73 -38.79
C THR A 95 -36.38 -6.71 -39.78
N GLU A 96 -35.16 -7.02 -39.33
CA GLU A 96 -33.93 -7.02 -40.15
C GLU A 96 -33.39 -8.44 -40.45
N LEU A 97 -34.24 -9.47 -40.41
CA LEU A 97 -33.93 -10.84 -40.85
C LEU A 97 -34.92 -11.31 -41.92
#